data_AF-A0A6M0FTL6-F1
#
_entry.id   AF-A0A6M0FTL6-F1
#
_cell.length_a   1.000
_cell.length_b   1.000
_cell.length_c   1.000
_cell.angle_alpha   90.00
_cell.angle_beta   90.00
_cell.angle_gamma   90.00
#
_symmetry.space_group_name_H-M   'P 1'
#
loop_
_entity.id
_entity.type
_entity.pdbx_description
1 polymer ?
#
loop_
_entity_poly.entity_id
_entity_poly.type
_entity_poly.pdbx_seq_one_letter_code
_entity_poly.pdbx_strand_id
1 'polypeptide(L)'
;MSISAKMEIVLKFSELPLSETVENGWQYFELDAEGIIVSITVKPKVFKKLTQASENYPLWVAAISGKMGEKTENGFKLESPNIQTFEKKPKAEKPA
;
A
#
# COMPACT_ATOMS: atom_id res chain seq x y z
N MET A 1 2.61 -33.27 -11.16
CA MET A 1 1.66 -32.43 -11.90
C MET A 1 1.47 -31.14 -11.11
N SER A 2 1.52 -29.97 -11.75
CA SER A 2 1.26 -28.68 -11.11
C SER A 2 -0.18 -28.24 -11.38
N ILE A 3 -0.82 -27.64 -10.37
CA ILE A 3 -2.12 -26.98 -10.47
C ILE A 3 -1.93 -25.47 -10.57
N SER A 4 -2.88 -24.75 -11.17
CA SER A 4 -2.84 -23.29 -11.26
C SER A 4 -3.08 -22.63 -9.90
N ALA A 5 -2.28 -21.62 -9.56
CA ALA A 5 -2.39 -20.84 -8.33
C ALA A 5 -2.37 -19.34 -8.67
N LYS A 6 -3.06 -18.53 -7.86
CA LYS A 6 -3.03 -17.07 -7.95
C LYS A 6 -1.95 -16.54 -7.00
N MET A 7 -1.00 -15.78 -7.53
CA MET A 7 -0.01 -15.07 -6.73
C MET A 7 -0.50 -13.66 -6.43
N GLU A 8 -0.47 -13.26 -5.16
CA GLU A 8 -0.79 -11.92 -4.69
C GLU A 8 0.27 -11.46 -3.69
N ILE A 9 0.58 -10.16 -3.74
CA ILE A 9 1.50 -9.49 -2.83
C ILE A 9 0.70 -8.50 -1.98
N VAL A 10 0.99 -8.45 -0.69
CA VAL A 10 0.39 -7.50 0.24
C VAL A 10 1.48 -6.73 0.96
N LEU A 11 1.50 -5.42 0.78
CA LEU A 11 2.41 -4.50 1.47
C LEU A 11 1.64 -3.78 2.58
N LYS A 12 2.23 -3.72 3.78
CA LYS A 12 1.62 -3.04 4.92
C LYS A 12 2.49 -1.88 5.37
N PHE A 13 1.85 -0.75 5.63
CA PHE A 13 2.53 0.47 6.05
C PHE A 13 1.60 1.32 6.92
N SER A 14 2.17 2.18 7.76
CA SER A 14 1.42 3.01 8.72
C SER A 14 1.68 4.50 8.56
N GLU A 15 2.41 4.89 7.53
CA GLU A 15 2.76 6.28 7.23
C GLU A 15 2.24 6.65 5.85
N LEU A 16 1.79 7.88 5.66
CA LEU A 16 1.30 8.32 4.37
C LEU A 16 2.49 8.47 3.41
N PRO A 17 2.55 7.73 2.30
CA PRO A 17 3.67 7.84 1.36
C PRO A 17 3.61 9.18 0.63
N LEU A 18 4.77 9.70 0.26
CA LEU A 18 4.87 10.84 -0.65
C LEU A 18 4.33 10.42 -2.01
N SER A 19 3.29 11.10 -2.48
CA SER A 19 2.66 10.80 -3.77
C SER A 19 2.83 11.93 -4.76
N GLU A 20 3.00 11.54 -6.02
CA GLU A 20 3.04 12.43 -7.17
C GLU A 20 1.77 12.25 -8.00
N THR A 21 1.19 13.35 -8.44
CA THR A 21 0.03 13.28 -9.33
C THR A 21 0.53 13.06 -10.76
N VAL A 22 0.14 11.94 -11.36
CA VAL A 22 0.45 11.59 -12.74
C VAL A 22 -0.78 11.76 -13.65
N GLU A 23 -0.71 11.23 -14.87
CA GLU A 23 -1.79 11.32 -15.85
C GLU A 23 -3.15 10.90 -15.27
N ASN A 24 -4.21 11.58 -15.73
CA ASN A 24 -5.59 11.38 -15.27
C ASN A 24 -5.82 11.64 -13.78
N GLY A 25 -4.92 12.37 -13.11
CA GLY A 25 -5.01 12.68 -11.68
C GLY A 25 -4.74 11.48 -10.77
N TRP A 26 -4.14 10.42 -11.31
CA TRP A 26 -3.77 9.25 -10.52
C TRP A 26 -2.60 9.59 -9.62
N GLN A 27 -2.49 8.87 -8.50
CA GLN A 27 -1.45 9.07 -7.51
C GLN A 27 -0.42 7.96 -7.68
N TYR A 28 0.80 8.36 -8.01
CA TYR A 28 1.98 7.52 -8.02
C TYR A 28 2.71 7.64 -6.69
N PHE A 29 3.16 6.53 -6.13
CA PHE A 29 4.04 6.53 -4.98
C PHE A 29 4.82 5.21 -4.94
N GLU A 30 5.88 5.20 -4.15
CA GLU A 30 6.73 4.03 -3.96
C GLU A 30 6.70 3.58 -2.51
N LEU A 31 6.83 2.28 -2.30
CA LEU A 31 7.03 1.69 -0.98
C LEU A 31 8.30 0.85 -0.99
N ASP A 32 9.15 1.08 0.01
CA ASP A 32 10.29 0.21 0.28
C ASP A 32 9.83 -0.99 1.11
N ALA A 33 9.96 -2.18 0.53
CA ALA A 33 9.70 -3.45 1.18
C ALA A 33 11.02 -4.21 1.34
N GLU A 34 11.77 -3.90 2.41
CA GLU A 34 13.03 -4.57 2.77
C GLU A 34 14.08 -4.49 1.65
N GLY A 35 14.21 -3.30 1.03
CA GLY A 35 15.11 -3.03 -0.08
C GLY A 35 14.51 -3.29 -1.46
N ILE A 36 13.26 -3.77 -1.53
CA ILE A 36 12.51 -3.94 -2.78
C ILE A 36 11.58 -2.75 -2.96
N ILE A 37 11.89 -1.90 -3.96
CA ILE A 37 11.08 -0.72 -4.28
C ILE A 37 9.87 -1.14 -5.10
N VAL A 38 8.68 -0.97 -4.52
CA VAL A 38 7.42 -1.28 -5.18
C VAL A 38 6.75 -0.01 -5.66
N SER A 39 6.71 0.17 -6.98
CA SER A 39 6.08 1.32 -7.63
C SER A 39 4.57 1.09 -7.78
N ILE A 40 3.78 2.02 -7.27
CA ILE A 40 2.33 1.87 -7.16
C ILE A 40 1.66 3.07 -7.82
N THR A 41 0.63 2.81 -8.64
CA THR A 41 -0.23 3.86 -9.18
C THR A 41 -1.68 3.55 -8.86
N VAL A 42 -2.35 4.44 -8.12
CA VAL A 42 -3.75 4.26 -7.73
C VAL A 42 -4.62 5.41 -8.22
N LYS A 43 -5.91 5.13 -8.40
CA LYS A 43 -6.90 6.17 -8.70
C LYS A 43 -7.00 7.15 -7.52
N PRO A 44 -7.31 8.44 -7.77
CA PRO A 44 -7.40 9.42 -6.69
C PRO A 44 -8.44 9.07 -5.62
N LYS A 45 -9.54 8.39 -5.99
CA LYS A 45 -10.54 7.88 -5.02
C LYS A 45 -9.95 6.84 -4.05
N VAL A 46 -9.01 6.02 -4.50
CA VAL A 46 -8.36 5.00 -3.66
C VAL A 46 -7.35 5.68 -2.74
N PHE A 47 -6.53 6.59 -3.26
CA PHE A 47 -5.60 7.37 -2.45
C PHE A 47 -6.31 8.22 -1.39
N LYS A 48 -7.48 8.80 -1.70
CA LYS A 48 -8.28 9.56 -0.74
C LYS A 48 -8.69 8.75 0.49
N LYS A 49 -8.90 7.43 0.37
CA LYS A 49 -9.18 6.57 1.53
C LYS A 49 -7.98 6.47 2.47
N LEU A 50 -6.78 6.50 1.89
CA LEU A 50 -5.52 6.45 2.63
C LEU A 50 -5.28 7.76 3.38
N THR A 51 -5.44 8.90 2.70
CA THR A 51 -5.30 10.22 3.34
C THR A 51 -6.32 10.40 4.46
N GLN A 52 -7.59 10.02 4.23
CA GLN A 52 -8.63 10.07 5.26
C GLN A 52 -8.31 9.19 6.47
N ALA A 53 -7.71 8.01 6.28
CA ALA A 53 -7.29 7.18 7.40
C ALA A 53 -6.17 7.86 8.22
N SER A 54 -5.24 8.52 7.53
CA SER A 54 -4.17 9.28 8.18
C SER A 54 -4.65 10.53 8.92
N GLU A 55 -5.74 11.16 8.47
CA GLU A 55 -6.34 12.33 9.12
C GLU A 55 -7.24 11.93 10.30
N ASN A 56 -7.99 10.84 10.16
CA ASN A 56 -9.02 10.44 11.14
C ASN A 56 -8.48 9.59 12.29
N TYR A 57 -7.37 8.88 12.09
CA TYR A 57 -6.85 7.94 13.08
C TYR A 57 -5.41 8.30 13.47
N PRO A 58 -5.12 8.49 14.78
CA PRO A 58 -3.75 8.75 15.24
C PRO A 58 -2.83 7.55 15.01
N LEU A 59 -3.39 6.33 14.99
CA LEU A 59 -2.69 5.09 14.67
C LEU A 59 -3.51 4.31 13.65
N TRP A 60 -2.91 4.03 12.50
CA TRP A 60 -3.54 3.26 11.43
C TRP A 60 -2.52 2.37 10.72
N VAL A 61 -3.03 1.40 9.98
CA VAL A 61 -2.24 0.58 9.06
C VAL A 61 -3.03 0.46 7.76
N ALA A 62 -2.37 0.74 6.63
CA ALA A 62 -2.87 0.35 5.33
C ALA A 62 -2.24 -0.98 4.90
N ALA A 63 -3.05 -1.79 4.23
CA ALA A 63 -2.61 -2.92 3.44
C ALA A 63 -2.95 -2.63 1.98
N ILE A 64 -1.93 -2.58 1.13
CA ILE A 64 -2.11 -2.53 -0.32
C ILE A 64 -1.79 -3.89 -0.92
N SER A 65 -2.77 -4.48 -1.58
CA SER A 65 -2.67 -5.78 -2.23
C SER A 65 -2.66 -5.63 -3.74
N GLY A 66 -1.91 -6.47 -4.44
CA GLY A 66 -1.90 -6.51 -5.89
C GLY A 66 -1.15 -7.71 -6.45
N LYS A 67 -0.94 -7.70 -7.76
CA LYS A 67 -0.10 -8.68 -8.46
C LYS A 67 1.28 -8.09 -8.71
N MET A 68 2.29 -8.95 -8.72
CA MET A 68 3.62 -8.58 -9.18
C MET A 68 3.55 -8.31 -10.69
N GLY A 69 3.75 -7.06 -11.09
CA GLY A 69 3.81 -6.66 -12.48
C GLY A 69 5.23 -6.63 -13.01
N GLU A 70 5.48 -5.67 -13.90
CA GLU A 70 6.79 -5.43 -14.50
C GLU A 70 7.89 -5.25 -13.46
N LYS A 71 9.01 -5.96 -13.64
CA LYS A 71 10.19 -5.83 -12.79
C LYS A 71 10.91 -4.52 -13.12
N THR A 72 11.23 -3.74 -12.10
CA THR A 72 12.03 -2.52 -12.21
C THR A 72 13.47 -2.83 -11.79
N GLU A 73 14.36 -1.83 -11.89
CA GLU A 73 15.77 -1.99 -11.47
C GLU A 73 15.89 -2.41 -9.99
N ASN A 74 15.08 -1.80 -9.12
CA ASN A 74 15.14 -1.99 -7.67
C ASN A 74 13.92 -2.73 -7.08
N GLY A 75 13.03 -3.26 -7.93
CA GLY A 75 11.86 -4.00 -7.46
C GLY A 75 10.86 -4.30 -8.57
N PHE A 76 9.61 -3.86 -8.42
CA PHE A 76 8.56 -4.13 -9.41
C PHE A 76 7.38 -3.16 -9.30
N LYS A 77 6.57 -3.11 -10.35
CA LYS A 77 5.30 -2.38 -10.37
C LYS A 77 4.18 -3.22 -9.78
N LEU A 78 3.42 -2.68 -8.84
CA LEU A 78 2.24 -3.35 -8.30
C LEU A 78 1.05 -3.19 -9.25
N GLU A 79 0.59 -4.30 -9.82
CA GLU A 79 -0.56 -4.33 -10.71
C GLU A 79 -1.87 -4.57 -9.97
N SER A 80 -2.95 -3.98 -10.48
CA SER A 80 -4.29 -4.06 -9.90
C SER A 80 -4.33 -3.73 -8.39
N PRO A 81 -3.75 -2.59 -7.96
CA PRO A 81 -3.63 -2.26 -6.55
C PRO A 81 -5.01 -2.04 -5.90
N ASN A 82 -5.17 -2.59 -4.70
CA ASN A 82 -6.33 -2.39 -3.84
C ASN A 82 -5.88 -2.06 -2.42
N ILE A 83 -6.38 -0.96 -1.85
CA ILE A 83 -6.01 -0.48 -0.51
C ILE A 83 -7.13 -0.78 0.48
N GLN A 84 -6.76 -1.32 1.63
CA GLN A 84 -7.58 -1.43 2.83
C GLN A 84 -6.89 -0.70 3.98
N THR A 85 -7.62 0.12 4.73
CA THR A 85 -7.11 0.85 5.89
C THR A 85 -7.76 0.33 7.15
N PHE A 86 -6.97 0.18 8.21
CA PHE A 86 -7.40 -0.33 9.51
C PHE A 86 -6.98 0.65 10.59
N GLU A 87 -7.92 1.03 11.45
CA GLU A 87 -7.60 1.77 12.68
C GLU A 87 -6.89 0.83 13.65
N LYS A 88 -5.73 1.26 14.17
CA LYS A 88 -5.07 0.59 15.28
C LYS A 88 -5.53 1.26 16.57
N LYS A 89 -6.26 0.51 17.40
CA LYS A 89 -6.45 0.91 18.79
C LYS A 89 -5.13 0.74 19.54
N PRO A 90 -4.68 1.72 20.33
CA PRO A 90 -3.55 1.53 21.23
C PRO A 90 -3.80 0.28 22.07
N LYS A 91 -2.85 -0.66 22.11
CA LYS A 91 -2.89 -1.68 23.17
C LYS A 91 -2.74 -0.92 24.47
N ALA A 92 -3.72 -1.01 25.36
CA ALA A 92 -3.56 -0.54 26.73
C ALA A 92 -2.26 -1.16 27.25
N GLU A 93 -1.32 -0.31 27.66
CA GLU A 93 -0.09 -0.74 28.30
C GLU A 93 -0.50 -1.63 29.46
N LYS A 94 -0.06 -2.89 29.41
CA LYS A 94 -0.26 -3.81 30.52
C LYS A 94 0.57 -3.22 31.66
N PRO A 95 -0.02 -2.80 32.80
CA PRO A 95 0.77 -2.31 33.91
C PRO A 95 1.74 -3.44 34.33
N ALA A 96 3.00 -3.08 34.52
CA ALA A 96 4.05 -3.97 34.99
C ALA A 96 3.76 -4.48 36.41
#